data_AF-A0AAW7NKR9-F1
#
_entry.id   AF-A0AAW7NKR9-F1
#
_cell.length_a   1.000
_cell.length_b   1.000
_cell.length_c   1.000
_cell.angle_alpha   90.00
_cell.angle_beta   90.00
_cell.angle_gamma   90.00
#
_symmetry.space_group_name_H-M   'P 1'
#
loop_
_entity.id
_entity.type
_entity.pdbx_description
1 polymer ?
#
loop_
_entity_poly.entity_id
_entity_poly.type
_entity_poly.pdbx_seq_one_letter_code
_entity_poly.pdbx_strand_id
1 'polypeptide(L)'
;MNTVISNEILQQFKDRMHLGDDEDDNLKRILFASNEALIKLCGSYDISKDETFKELVFERSRYVYNDALEYFTKNFLTEINSFGIAKALEEIKLDGD
;
A
#
# COMPACT_ATOMS: atom_id res chain seq x y z
N MET A 1 -8.43 5.76 11.01
CA MET A 1 -7.31 6.67 11.37
C MET A 1 -6.86 7.33 10.08
N ASN A 2 -6.68 8.65 10.05
CA ASN A 2 -6.01 9.29 8.90
C ASN A 2 -4.56 8.84 8.94
N THR A 3 -4.19 7.88 8.10
CA THR A 3 -2.82 7.38 8.05
C THR A 3 -1.96 8.44 7.38
N VAL A 4 -1.31 9.29 8.16
CA VAL A 4 -0.29 10.21 7.63
C VAL A 4 0.91 9.37 7.20
N ILE A 5 1.32 9.50 5.94
CA ILE A 5 2.54 8.83 5.44
C ILE A 5 3.74 9.41 6.18
N SER A 6 4.45 8.56 6.92
CA SER A 6 5.63 8.97 7.68
C SER A 6 6.79 9.32 6.75
N ASN A 7 7.72 10.14 7.23
CA ASN A 7 8.94 10.46 6.48
C ASN A 7 9.79 9.21 6.24
N GLU A 8 9.73 8.22 7.13
CA GLU A 8 10.42 6.93 6.94
C GLU A 8 9.85 6.16 5.75
N ILE A 9 8.52 6.03 5.66
CA ILE A 9 7.85 5.35 4.53
C ILE A 9 8.12 6.09 3.22
N LEU A 10 8.07 7.42 3.25
CA LEU A 10 8.44 8.24 2.10
C LEU A 10 9.90 7.99 1.68
N GLN A 11 10.84 7.99 2.62
CA GLN A 11 12.25 7.77 2.31
C GLN A 11 12.49 6.38 1.71
N GLN A 12 11.89 5.34 2.29
CA GLN A 12 11.98 3.98 1.74
C GLN A 12 11.45 3.89 0.31
N PHE A 13 10.34 4.58 0.00
CA PHE A 13 9.82 4.64 -1.36
C PHE A 13 10.74 5.40 -2.32
N LYS A 14 11.31 6.53 -1.89
CA LYS A 14 12.29 7.30 -2.67
C LYS A 14 13.54 6.49 -2.97
N ASP A 15 14.08 5.78 -1.97
CA ASP A 15 15.26 4.94 -2.13
C ASP A 15 15.01 3.83 -3.15
N ARG A 16 13.84 3.19 -3.11
CA ARG A 16 13.40 2.19 -4.09
C ARG A 16 13.31 2.75 -5.51
N MET A 17 12.79 3.97 -5.64
CA MET A 17 12.52 4.62 -6.92
C MET A 17 13.72 5.42 -7.45
N HIS A 18 14.78 5.55 -6.65
CA HIS A 18 15.93 6.42 -6.90
C HIS A 18 15.54 7.90 -7.14
N LEU A 19 14.64 8.41 -6.30
CA LEU A 19 14.12 9.79 -6.37
C LEU A 19 14.76 10.70 -5.32
N GLY A 20 14.78 12.01 -5.60
CA GLY A 20 15.20 13.07 -4.67
C GLY A 20 14.02 13.69 -3.89
N ASP A 21 14.29 14.79 -3.21
CA ASP A 21 13.33 15.42 -2.27
C ASP A 21 12.37 16.43 -2.93
N ASP A 22 12.57 16.78 -4.20
CA ASP A 22 11.88 17.88 -4.89
C ASP A 22 10.36 17.66 -5.05
N GLU A 23 9.88 16.44 -4.83
CA GLU A 23 8.49 16.03 -5.04
C GLU A 23 7.85 15.30 -3.86
N ASP A 24 8.42 15.44 -2.66
CA ASP A 24 7.97 14.77 -1.42
C ASP A 24 6.46 14.87 -1.17
N ASP A 25 5.86 16.04 -1.40
CA ASP A 25 4.42 16.25 -1.23
C ASP A 25 3.58 15.45 -2.22
N ASN A 26 4.05 15.32 -3.47
CA ASN A 26 3.39 14.51 -4.49
C ASN A 26 3.52 13.02 -4.14
N LEU A 27 4.72 12.56 -3.79
CA LEU A 27 4.97 11.17 -3.40
C LEU A 27 4.14 10.77 -2.18
N LYS A 28 4.03 11.64 -1.17
CA LYS A 28 3.15 11.41 0.00
C LYS A 28 1.69 11.26 -0.40
N ARG A 29 1.19 12.05 -1.35
CA ARG A 29 -0.20 11.92 -1.86
C ARG A 29 -0.41 10.60 -2.59
N ILE A 30 0.56 10.20 -3.42
CA ILE A 30 0.51 8.92 -4.16
C ILE A 30 0.52 7.74 -3.17
N LEU A 31 1.44 7.73 -2.22
CA LEU A 31 1.55 6.69 -1.18
C LEU A 31 0.27 6.61 -0.34
N PHE A 32 -0.26 7.76 0.08
CA PHE A 32 -1.51 7.83 0.84
C PHE A 32 -2.69 7.24 0.05
N ALA A 33 -2.88 7.68 -1.19
CA ALA A 33 -3.97 7.19 -2.03
C ALA A 33 -3.85 5.69 -2.32
N SER A 34 -2.62 5.18 -2.49
CA SER A 34 -2.36 3.74 -2.66
C SER A 34 -2.64 2.93 -1.41
N ASN A 35 -2.22 3.42 -0.24
CA ASN A 35 -2.52 2.79 1.04
C ASN A 35 -4.04 2.70 1.28
N GLU A 36 -4.76 3.81 1.11
CA GLU A 36 -6.23 3.85 1.29
C GLU A 36 -6.96 2.94 0.30
N ALA A 37 -6.52 2.88 -0.96
CA ALA A 37 -7.12 2.00 -1.94
C ALA A 37 -6.91 0.52 -1.57
N LEU A 38 -5.71 0.17 -1.10
CA LEU A 38 -5.41 -1.21 -0.73
C LEU A 38 -6.06 -1.61 0.59
N ILE A 39 -6.20 -0.72 1.57
CA ILE A 39 -6.97 -1.00 2.80
C ILE A 39 -8.42 -1.37 2.45
N LYS A 40 -9.04 -0.71 1.46
CA LYS A 40 -10.41 -1.05 1.03
C LYS A 40 -10.53 -2.42 0.37
N LEU A 41 -9.47 -2.88 -0.31
CA LEU A 41 -9.47 -4.14 -1.04
C LEU A 41 -8.98 -5.33 -0.20
N CYS A 42 -8.01 -5.07 0.67
CA CYS A 42 -7.28 -6.08 1.43
C CYS A 42 -7.75 -6.13 2.89
N GLY A 43 -8.40 -5.08 3.39
CA GLY A 43 -8.76 -4.89 4.79
C GLY A 43 -7.71 -4.10 5.58
N SER A 44 -7.91 -3.94 6.90
CA SER A 44 -7.11 -3.02 7.71
C SER A 44 -5.71 -3.58 8.01
N TYR A 45 -4.74 -3.16 7.19
CA TYR A 45 -3.31 -3.39 7.40
C TYR A 45 -2.60 -2.09 7.78
N ASP A 46 -1.55 -2.22 8.58
CA ASP A 46 -0.69 -1.11 9.01
C ASP A 46 0.60 -1.12 8.17
N ILE A 47 0.71 -0.16 7.25
CA ILE A 47 1.89 0.00 6.38
C ILE A 47 3.21 0.13 7.13
N SER A 48 3.19 0.57 8.40
CA SER A 48 4.40 0.70 9.22
C SER A 48 4.84 -0.60 9.89
N LYS A 49 4.02 -1.64 9.87
CA LYS A 49 4.26 -2.90 10.59
C LYS A 49 4.25 -4.14 9.70
N ASP A 50 3.51 -4.10 8.60
CA ASP A 50 3.42 -5.21 7.65
C ASP A 50 4.28 -4.91 6.41
N GLU A 51 5.48 -5.47 6.40
CA GLU A 51 6.44 -5.32 5.31
C GLU A 51 5.87 -5.80 3.96
N THR A 52 5.06 -6.87 3.97
CA THR A 52 4.50 -7.42 2.73
C THR A 52 3.39 -6.55 2.17
N PHE A 53 2.54 -6.00 3.04
CA PHE A 53 1.51 -5.04 2.65
C PHE A 53 2.15 -3.72 2.19
N LYS A 54 3.21 -3.26 2.86
CA LYS A 54 3.98 -2.08 2.46
C LYS A 54 4.56 -2.22 1.06
N GLU A 55 5.11 -3.39 0.73
CA GLU A 55 5.58 -3.68 -0.64
C GLU A 55 4.45 -3.55 -1.67
N LEU A 56 3.25 -4.05 -1.39
CA LEU A 56 2.10 -3.91 -2.29
C LEU A 56 1.67 -2.43 -2.46
N VAL A 57 1.74 -1.63 -1.38
CA VAL A 57 1.50 -0.17 -1.45
C VAL A 57 2.56 0.52 -2.31
N PHE A 58 3.82 0.15 -2.18
CA PHE A 58 4.92 0.68 -2.98
C PHE A 58 4.76 0.31 -4.46
N GLU A 59 4.38 -0.92 -4.77
CA GLU A 59 4.08 -1.34 -6.15
C GLU A 59 2.95 -0.50 -6.74
N ARG A 60 1.81 -0.36 -6.04
CA ARG A 60 0.71 0.47 -6.54
C ARG A 60 1.14 1.92 -6.75
N SER A 61 1.92 2.46 -5.82
CA SER A 61 2.45 3.83 -5.89
C SER A 61 3.39 4.01 -7.07
N ARG A 62 4.25 3.04 -7.38
CA ARG A 62 5.08 3.04 -8.59
C ARG A 62 4.24 3.06 -9.86
N TYR A 63 3.15 2.29 -9.91
CA TYR A 63 2.26 2.28 -11.07
C TYR A 63 1.55 3.63 -11.24
N VAL A 64 1.11 4.28 -10.17
CA VAL A 64 0.54 5.65 -10.24
C VAL A 64 1.58 6.64 -10.74
N TYR A 65 2.79 6.62 -10.15
CA TYR A 65 3.87 7.54 -10.50
C TYR A 65 4.26 7.43 -11.98
N ASN A 66 4.28 6.21 -12.51
CA ASN A 66 4.62 5.94 -13.92
C ASN A 66 3.42 5.97 -14.88
N ASP A 67 2.28 6.55 -14.46
CA ASP A 67 1.04 6.63 -15.26
C ASP A 67 0.57 5.28 -15.84
N ALA A 68 0.73 4.23 -15.04
CA ALA A 68 0.48 2.84 -15.42
C ALA A 68 -0.58 2.15 -14.55
N LEU A 69 -1.33 2.91 -13.73
CA LEU A 69 -2.25 2.37 -12.73
C LEU A 69 -3.26 1.35 -13.31
N GLU A 70 -3.66 1.52 -14.56
CA GLU A 70 -4.57 0.61 -15.28
C GLU A 70 -4.10 -0.86 -15.31
N TYR A 71 -2.79 -1.11 -15.24
CA TYR A 71 -2.22 -2.46 -15.24
C TYR A 71 -2.09 -3.07 -13.83
N PHE A 72 -2.16 -2.26 -12.78
CA PHE A 72 -1.83 -2.68 -11.41
C PHE A 72 -2.72 -3.85 -10.94
N THR A 73 -4.04 -3.68 -11.01
CA THR A 73 -4.99 -4.67 -10.48
C THR A 73 -4.83 -6.02 -11.18
N LYS A 74 -4.54 -6.03 -12.49
CA LYS A 74 -4.29 -7.27 -13.23
C LYS A 74 -3.01 -7.96 -12.77
N ASN A 75 -1.94 -7.20 -12.57
CA ASN A 75 -0.63 -7.74 -12.26
C ASN A 75 -0.51 -8.24 -10.81
N PHE A 76 -1.30 -7.67 -9.89
CA PHE A 76 -1.28 -8.00 -8.45
C PHE A 76 -2.59 -8.60 -7.95
N LEU A 77 -3.42 -9.15 -8.85
CA LEU A 77 -4.74 -9.69 -8.50
C LEU A 77 -4.63 -10.79 -7.44
N THR A 78 -3.64 -11.68 -7.58
CA THR A 78 -3.40 -12.78 -6.66
C THR A 78 -3.06 -12.25 -5.27
N GLU A 79 -2.11 -11.32 -5.18
CA GLU A 79 -1.67 -10.74 -3.91
C GLU A 79 -2.80 -9.99 -3.21
N ILE A 80 -3.56 -9.17 -3.94
CA ILE A 80 -4.73 -8.45 -3.40
C ILE A 80 -5.75 -9.44 -2.80
N ASN A 81 -6.08 -10.50 -3.54
CA ASN A 81 -7.02 -11.52 -3.06
C ASN A 81 -6.47 -12.27 -1.85
N SER A 82 -5.17 -12.60 -1.85
CA SER A 82 -4.52 -13.28 -0.73
C SER A 82 -4.58 -12.46 0.56
N PHE A 83 -4.29 -11.15 0.50
CA PHE A 83 -4.43 -10.27 1.67
C PHE A 83 -5.90 -10.15 2.11
N GLY A 84 -6.83 -9.92 1.18
CA GLY A 84 -8.25 -9.81 1.50
C GLY A 84 -8.81 -11.06 2.20
N ILE A 85 -8.46 -12.24 1.70
CA ILE A 85 -8.86 -13.53 2.31
C ILE A 85 -8.20 -13.70 3.69
N ALA A 86 -6.91 -13.39 3.82
CA ALA A 86 -6.19 -13.52 5.08
C ALA A 86 -6.81 -12.64 6.18
N LYS A 87 -7.13 -11.37 5.86
CA LYS A 87 -7.77 -10.46 6.80
C LYS A 87 -9.18 -10.92 7.19
N ALA A 88 -9.98 -11.37 6.23
CA ALA A 88 -11.31 -11.91 6.53
C ALA A 88 -11.25 -13.14 7.46
N LEU A 89 -10.27 -14.03 7.28
CA LEU A 89 -10.06 -15.18 8.17
C LEU A 89 -9.58 -14.78 9.57
N GLU A 90 -8.80 -13.70 9.69
CA GLU A 90 -8.39 -13.12 10.98
C GLU A 90 -9.61 -12.61 11.75
N GLU A 91 -10.48 -11.83 11.09
CA GLU A 91 -11.70 -11.27 11.69
C GLU A 91 -12.68 -12.37 12.16
N ILE A 92 -12.88 -13.41 11.35
CA ILE A 92 -13.74 -14.56 11.72
C ILE A 92 -13.24 -15.28 12.98
N LYS A 93 -11.91 -15.41 13.15
CA LYS A 93 -11.34 -16.07 14.35
C LYS A 93 -11.58 -15.23 15.60
N LEU A 94 -11.49 -13.90 15.50
CA LEU A 94 -11.71 -13.00 16.63
C LEU A 94 -13.16 -13.01 17.12
N ASP A 95 -14.14 -13.20 16.23
CA ASP A 95 -15.56 -13.29 16.58
C ASP A 95 -15.97 -14.65 17.18
N GLY A 96 -15.12 -15.68 17.03
CA GLY A 96 -15.38 -17.05 17.48
C GLY A 96 -14.79 -17.43 18.84
N ASP A 97 -13.92 -16.58 19.40
CA ASP A 97 -13.28 -16.72 20.72
C ASP A 97 -14.02 -15.91 21.80
#